data_AF-A0A3C0N0S2-F1
#
_entry.id   AF-A0A3C0N0S2-F1
#
_cell.length_a   1.000
_cell.length_b   1.000
_cell.length_c   1.000
_cell.angle_alpha   90.00
_cell.angle_beta   90.00
_cell.angle_gamma   90.00
#
_symmetry.space_group_name_H-M   'P 1'
#
loop_
_entity.id
_entity.type
_entity.pdbx_description
1 polymer ?
#
loop_
_entity_poly.entity_id
_entity_poly.type
_entity_poly.pdbx_seq_one_letter_code
_entity_poly.pdbx_strand_id
1 'polypeptide(L)'
;MTDPKSARELFQAAYEHRYTWDENFPGYSADVEIKQGDEVYSGKVRVNGDLSVEVTGIEDEKVQESVYNQMRDIVTHRKRSSFDKAHGKSEFNLGEEDATGAVEILVKGDAMGSNYKIRGTEICQVSRVMGPMAFTINTKESLDTGEGYVSTGYNAIFRNSKTGDLMGKREFEDTFEKVDDYYVMTRQVVHALEGEGRTTTQFNFSNIKLLEPAVV
;
A
#
# COMPACT_ATOMS: atom_id res chain seq x y z
N MET A 1 4.62 -6.88 -34.65
CA MET A 1 4.74 -7.89 -33.60
C MET A 1 5.69 -7.30 -32.56
N THR A 2 5.20 -6.98 -31.37
CA THR A 2 6.06 -6.60 -30.25
C THR A 2 6.72 -7.87 -29.72
N ASP A 3 8.03 -7.87 -29.54
CA ASP A 3 8.74 -8.96 -28.86
C ASP A 3 8.05 -9.28 -27.52
N PRO A 4 8.00 -10.56 -27.11
CA PRO A 4 7.47 -10.93 -25.81
C PRO A 4 8.28 -10.21 -24.73
N LYS A 5 7.61 -9.32 -23.97
CA LYS A 5 8.24 -8.65 -22.83
C LYS A 5 8.75 -9.71 -21.85
N SER A 6 9.99 -9.57 -21.43
CA SER A 6 10.57 -10.40 -20.38
C SER A 6 9.83 -10.21 -19.05
N ALA A 7 9.95 -11.18 -18.13
CA ALA A 7 9.38 -11.07 -16.78
C ALA A 7 9.83 -9.80 -16.05
N ARG A 8 11.11 -9.43 -16.22
CA ARG A 8 11.67 -8.20 -15.66
C ARG A 8 11.01 -6.96 -16.24
N GLU A 9 10.83 -6.87 -17.55
CA GLU A 9 10.20 -5.72 -18.20
C GLU A 9 8.72 -5.59 -17.84
N LEU A 10 8.00 -6.70 -17.73
CA LEU A 10 6.60 -6.70 -17.28
C LEU A 10 6.48 -6.19 -15.84
N PHE A 11 7.31 -6.71 -14.93
CA PHE A 11 7.28 -6.28 -13.54
C PHE A 11 7.79 -4.85 -13.37
N GLN A 12 8.83 -4.45 -14.08
CA GLN A 12 9.34 -3.08 -14.05
C GLN A 12 8.27 -2.10 -14.53
N ALA A 13 7.62 -2.38 -15.66
CA ALA A 13 6.54 -1.53 -16.15
C ALA A 13 5.44 -1.38 -15.08
N ALA A 14 4.99 -2.49 -14.47
CA ALA A 14 3.95 -2.41 -13.46
C ALA A 14 4.38 -1.71 -12.16
N TYR A 15 5.64 -1.91 -11.74
CA TYR A 15 6.20 -1.26 -10.56
C TYR A 15 6.32 0.26 -10.74
N GLU A 16 6.72 0.70 -11.92
CA GLU A 16 6.90 2.12 -12.28
C GLU A 16 5.57 2.82 -12.57
N HIS A 17 4.51 2.07 -12.91
CA HIS A 17 3.14 2.60 -13.04
C HIS A 17 2.40 2.70 -11.70
N ARG A 18 3.05 2.49 -10.56
CA ARG A 18 2.45 2.81 -9.26
C ARG A 18 2.48 4.32 -9.05
N TYR A 19 1.35 4.89 -8.64
CA TYR A 19 1.34 6.28 -8.20
C TYR A 19 2.22 6.44 -6.95
N THR A 20 3.16 7.37 -6.99
CA THR A 20 4.06 7.71 -5.87
C THR A 20 4.22 9.22 -5.79
N TRP A 21 4.51 9.73 -4.61
CA TRP A 21 4.91 11.12 -4.44
C TRP A 21 6.34 11.31 -4.96
N ASP A 22 6.54 12.34 -5.77
CA ASP A 22 7.83 12.64 -6.38
C ASP A 22 8.80 13.28 -5.38
N GLU A 23 9.95 13.76 -5.88
CA GLU A 23 10.98 14.40 -5.05
C GLU A 23 10.62 15.82 -4.59
N ASN A 24 9.60 16.44 -5.19
CA ASN A 24 9.13 17.78 -4.87
C ASN A 24 7.95 17.77 -3.88
N PHE A 25 7.49 16.59 -3.49
CA PHE A 25 6.40 16.45 -2.53
C PHE A 25 6.73 17.19 -1.24
N PRO A 26 5.98 18.26 -0.90
CA PRO A 26 6.34 19.10 0.23
C PRO A 26 5.97 18.45 1.58
N GLY A 27 5.21 17.35 1.54
CA GLY A 27 4.49 16.82 2.68
C GLY A 27 3.09 17.42 2.81
N TYR A 28 2.34 16.98 3.82
CA TYR A 28 1.03 17.54 4.14
C TYR A 28 0.72 17.45 5.63
N SER A 29 -0.27 18.21 6.05
CA SER A 29 -0.91 18.08 7.36
C SER A 29 -2.41 17.81 7.19
N ALA A 30 -3.00 17.12 8.17
CA ALA A 30 -4.43 16.85 8.20
C ALA A 30 -4.91 16.69 9.66
N ASP A 31 -6.19 16.94 9.87
CA ASP A 31 -6.90 16.41 11.03
C ASP A 31 -7.24 14.94 10.77
N VAL A 32 -7.08 14.08 11.77
CA VAL A 32 -7.44 12.66 11.69
C VAL A 32 -8.54 12.33 12.69
N GLU A 33 -9.51 11.53 12.25
CA GLU A 33 -10.49 10.88 13.09
C GLU A 33 -10.34 9.37 12.93
N ILE A 34 -10.32 8.63 14.04
CA ILE A 34 -10.28 7.17 14.07
C ILE A 34 -11.55 6.67 14.71
N LYS A 35 -12.22 5.72 14.06
CA LYS A 35 -13.43 5.06 14.56
C LYS A 35 -13.23 3.56 14.63
N GLN A 36 -13.56 2.96 15.76
CA GLN A 36 -13.63 1.51 15.94
C GLN A 36 -14.80 1.16 16.87
N GLY A 37 -15.86 0.57 16.31
CA GLY A 37 -17.10 0.39 17.07
C GLY A 37 -17.71 1.74 17.48
N ASP A 38 -17.98 1.89 18.78
CA ASP A 38 -18.50 3.14 19.36
C ASP A 38 -17.38 4.12 19.78
N GLU A 39 -16.11 3.70 19.72
CA GLU A 39 -14.97 4.53 20.10
C GLU A 39 -14.56 5.46 18.94
N VAL A 40 -14.43 6.74 19.25
CA VAL A 40 -14.03 7.78 18.31
C VAL A 40 -12.93 8.63 18.93
N TYR A 41 -11.80 8.74 18.22
CA TYR A 41 -10.67 9.56 18.60
C TYR A 41 -10.38 10.59 17.53
N SER A 42 -9.79 11.72 17.90
CA SER A 42 -9.39 12.76 16.96
C SER A 42 -8.00 13.26 17.30
N GLY A 43 -7.27 13.69 16.27
CA GLY A 43 -5.92 14.19 16.41
C GLY A 43 -5.47 14.92 15.16
N LYS A 44 -4.16 15.12 15.04
CA LYS A 44 -3.52 15.74 13.88
C LYS A 44 -2.37 14.86 13.40
N VAL A 45 -2.23 14.78 12.08
CA VAL A 45 -1.12 14.10 11.42
C VAL A 45 -0.36 15.07 10.55
N ARG A 46 0.94 14.83 10.41
CA ARG A 46 1.80 15.53 9.46
C ARG A 46 2.76 14.54 8.83
N VAL A 47 2.85 14.58 7.50
CA VAL A 47 3.94 13.97 6.74
C VAL A 47 4.84 15.12 6.30
N ASN A 48 6.09 15.12 6.73
CA ASN A 48 7.06 16.14 6.33
C ASN A 48 7.59 15.85 4.91
N GLY A 49 8.25 16.82 4.27
CA GLY A 49 8.86 16.64 2.95
C GLY A 49 9.95 15.57 2.91
N ASP A 50 10.56 15.23 4.05
CA ASP A 50 11.49 14.10 4.18
C ASP A 50 10.79 12.74 4.42
N LEU A 51 9.45 12.75 4.40
CA LEU A 51 8.56 11.61 4.65
C LEU A 51 8.58 11.09 6.10
N SER A 52 9.10 11.88 7.06
CA SER A 52 8.87 11.61 8.48
C SER A 52 7.40 11.89 8.85
N VAL A 53 6.90 11.15 9.84
CA VAL A 53 5.49 11.21 10.27
C VAL A 53 5.43 11.74 11.69
N GLU A 54 4.52 12.67 11.94
CA GLU A 54 4.16 13.16 13.27
C GLU A 54 2.67 12.91 13.53
N VAL A 55 2.34 12.48 14.75
CA VAL A 55 0.96 12.33 15.21
C VAL A 55 0.84 13.01 16.56
N THR A 56 -0.15 13.89 16.71
CA THR A 56 -0.37 14.68 17.93
C THR A 56 -1.85 14.79 18.26
N GLY A 57 -2.17 15.17 19.51
CA GLY A 57 -3.54 15.45 19.94
C GLY A 57 -4.39 14.22 20.26
N ILE A 58 -3.78 13.04 20.41
CA ILE A 58 -4.43 11.80 20.85
C ILE A 58 -3.80 11.41 22.20
N GLU A 59 -4.59 11.34 23.27
CA GLU A 59 -4.09 11.03 24.62
C GLU A 59 -3.82 9.52 24.82
N ASP A 60 -4.61 8.66 24.18
CA ASP A 60 -4.39 7.21 24.24
C ASP A 60 -3.19 6.81 23.38
N GLU A 61 -2.11 6.39 24.04
CA GLU A 61 -0.84 6.04 23.40
C GLU A 61 -0.99 4.92 22.35
N LYS A 62 -1.88 3.95 22.57
CA LYS A 62 -2.09 2.84 21.62
C LYS A 62 -2.82 3.32 20.37
N VAL A 63 -3.79 4.22 20.55
CA VAL A 63 -4.50 4.84 19.42
C VAL A 63 -3.54 5.74 18.63
N GLN A 64 -2.71 6.52 19.32
CA GLN A 64 -1.69 7.36 18.69
C GLN A 64 -0.69 6.51 17.89
N GLU A 65 -0.21 5.40 18.46
CA GLU A 65 0.68 4.45 17.78
C GLU A 65 0.00 3.81 16.55
N SER A 66 -1.27 3.43 16.65
CA SER A 66 -2.06 2.89 15.53
C SER A 66 -2.14 3.87 14.36
N VAL A 67 -2.43 5.15 14.64
CA VAL A 67 -2.44 6.22 13.63
C VAL A 67 -1.05 6.42 13.03
N TYR A 68 0.00 6.42 13.86
CA TYR A 68 1.37 6.55 13.39
C TYR A 68 1.73 5.43 12.42
N ASN A 69 1.41 4.18 12.77
CA ASN A 69 1.65 3.01 11.91
C ASN A 69 0.87 3.11 10.60
N GLN A 70 -0.38 3.54 10.64
CA GLN A 70 -1.18 3.78 9.43
C GLN A 70 -0.53 4.81 8.50
N MET A 71 -0.10 5.94 9.06
CA MET A 71 0.57 6.99 8.28
C MET A 71 1.91 6.51 7.70
N ARG A 72 2.65 5.68 8.43
CA ARG A 72 3.88 5.03 7.96
C ARG A 72 3.63 4.05 6.80
N ASP A 73 2.52 3.33 6.83
CA ASP A 73 2.13 2.42 5.73
C ASP A 73 1.79 3.21 4.47
N ILE A 74 1.00 4.29 4.60
CA ILE A 74 0.71 5.21 3.48
C ILE A 74 2.02 5.73 2.88
N VAL A 75 2.91 6.29 3.72
CA VAL A 75 4.22 6.80 3.28
C VAL A 75 5.03 5.73 2.57
N THR A 76 5.09 4.50 3.10
CA THR A 76 5.87 3.41 2.50
C THR A 76 5.38 3.08 1.08
N HIS A 77 4.07 3.12 0.85
CA HIS A 77 3.49 2.84 -0.47
C HIS A 77 3.52 4.02 -1.43
N ARG A 78 3.64 5.25 -0.93
CA ARG A 78 3.73 6.48 -1.75
C ARG A 78 5.16 6.96 -1.96
N LYS A 79 6.12 6.52 -1.16
CA LYS A 79 7.54 6.85 -1.33
C LYS A 79 8.05 6.32 -2.66
N ARG A 80 8.55 7.21 -3.51
CA ARG A 80 9.21 6.83 -4.75
C ARG A 80 10.53 6.12 -4.50
N SER A 81 10.74 5.03 -5.23
CA SER A 81 12.02 4.34 -5.35
C SER A 81 12.14 3.84 -6.79
N SER A 82 13.35 3.89 -7.36
CA SER A 82 13.56 3.30 -8.68
C SER A 82 13.46 1.78 -8.61
N PHE A 83 13.07 1.16 -9.74
CA PHE A 83 13.01 -0.29 -9.85
C PHE A 83 14.35 -0.94 -9.54
N ASP A 84 15.45 -0.42 -10.10
CA ASP A 84 16.78 -0.99 -9.88
C ASP A 84 17.24 -0.89 -8.43
N LYS A 85 16.86 0.17 -7.72
CA LYS A 85 17.16 0.30 -6.28
C LYS A 85 16.37 -0.72 -5.45
N ALA A 86 15.11 -0.95 -5.78
CA ALA A 86 14.23 -1.83 -5.02
C ALA A 86 14.43 -3.33 -5.37
N HIS A 87 14.71 -3.63 -6.63
CA HIS A 87 14.66 -4.99 -7.18
C HIS A 87 15.79 -5.33 -8.16
N GLY A 88 16.78 -4.45 -8.36
CA GLY A 88 17.87 -4.69 -9.33
C GLY A 88 18.78 -5.87 -9.00
N LYS A 89 18.71 -6.40 -7.77
CA LYS A 89 19.42 -7.60 -7.32
C LYS A 89 18.56 -8.88 -7.38
N SER A 90 17.35 -8.78 -7.92
CA SER A 90 16.41 -9.89 -8.04
C SER A 90 16.43 -10.48 -9.45
N GLU A 91 16.11 -11.76 -9.54
CA GLU A 91 15.88 -12.46 -10.81
C GLU A 91 14.39 -12.70 -11.01
N PHE A 92 13.91 -12.57 -12.25
CA PHE A 92 12.49 -12.66 -12.59
C PHE A 92 12.24 -13.75 -13.62
N ASN A 93 11.25 -14.59 -13.36
CA ASN A 93 10.79 -15.60 -14.30
C ASN A 93 9.28 -15.48 -14.48
N LEU A 94 8.78 -15.76 -15.68
CA LEU A 94 7.34 -15.88 -15.92
C LEU A 94 6.84 -17.18 -15.28
N GLY A 95 5.72 -17.07 -14.56
CA GLY A 95 4.92 -18.20 -14.11
C GLY A 95 3.70 -18.40 -15.01
N GLU A 96 2.60 -18.86 -14.42
CA GLU A 96 1.36 -19.09 -15.17
C GLU A 96 0.59 -17.80 -15.45
N GLU A 97 -0.10 -17.76 -16.59
CA GLU A 97 -1.14 -16.77 -16.88
C GLU A 97 -2.50 -17.35 -16.48
N ASP A 98 -3.26 -16.61 -15.66
CA ASP A 98 -4.59 -17.04 -15.26
C ASP A 98 -5.69 -16.56 -16.23
N ALA A 99 -6.92 -17.04 -16.03
CA ALA A 99 -8.06 -16.73 -16.90
C ALA A 99 -8.43 -15.24 -16.98
N THR A 100 -7.87 -14.40 -16.10
CA THR A 100 -8.08 -12.94 -16.12
C THR A 100 -7.02 -12.21 -16.96
N GLY A 101 -6.07 -12.94 -17.56
CA GLY A 101 -4.90 -12.39 -18.24
C GLY A 101 -3.83 -11.86 -17.29
N ALA A 102 -3.88 -12.22 -16.00
CA ALA A 102 -2.85 -11.86 -15.06
C ALA A 102 -1.69 -12.87 -15.12
N VAL A 103 -0.48 -12.36 -15.33
CA VAL A 103 0.74 -13.17 -15.48
C VAL A 103 1.50 -13.20 -14.17
N GLU A 104 1.84 -14.39 -13.69
CA GLU A 104 2.68 -14.55 -12.50
C GLU A 104 4.15 -14.19 -12.79
N ILE A 105 4.75 -13.47 -11.84
CA ILE A 105 6.17 -13.13 -11.82
C ILE A 105 6.79 -13.79 -10.60
N LEU A 106 7.60 -14.80 -10.86
CA LEU A 106 8.38 -15.52 -9.86
C LEU A 106 9.68 -14.76 -9.60
N VAL A 107 9.93 -14.38 -8.34
CA VAL A 107 11.09 -13.55 -7.99
C VAL A 107 12.05 -14.33 -7.09
N LYS A 108 13.33 -14.34 -7.47
CA LYS A 108 14.43 -14.97 -6.72
C LYS A 108 15.48 -13.94 -6.31
N GLY A 109 16.39 -14.34 -5.43
CA GLY A 109 17.45 -13.48 -4.89
C GLY A 109 16.93 -12.60 -3.76
N ASP A 110 17.20 -11.30 -3.82
CA ASP A 110 16.83 -10.32 -2.79
C ASP A 110 15.35 -9.91 -2.86
N ALA A 111 14.45 -10.90 -2.94
CA ALA A 111 13.01 -10.71 -3.10
C ALA A 111 12.25 -10.74 -1.78
N MET A 112 12.95 -11.03 -0.68
CA MET A 112 12.37 -11.30 0.64
C MET A 112 11.22 -12.34 0.63
N GLY A 113 11.29 -13.31 -0.29
CA GLY A 113 10.25 -14.34 -0.48
C GLY A 113 8.98 -13.87 -1.19
N SER A 114 9.03 -12.74 -1.91
CA SER A 114 7.86 -12.16 -2.59
C SER A 114 7.70 -12.66 -4.02
N ASN A 115 6.46 -12.83 -4.48
CA ASN A 115 6.08 -13.03 -5.87
C ASN A 115 4.90 -12.13 -6.21
N TYR A 116 4.64 -11.94 -7.50
CA TYR A 116 3.66 -10.96 -7.99
C TYR A 116 2.77 -11.56 -9.07
N LYS A 117 1.57 -11.02 -9.25
CA LYS A 117 0.82 -11.15 -10.52
C LYS A 117 0.59 -9.79 -11.13
N ILE A 118 0.78 -9.71 -12.43
CA ILE A 118 0.66 -8.48 -13.20
C ILE A 118 -0.49 -8.60 -14.19
N ARG A 119 -1.41 -7.64 -14.19
CA ARG A 119 -2.47 -7.53 -15.19
C ARG A 119 -2.32 -6.18 -15.88
N GLY A 120 -2.01 -6.20 -17.19
CA GLY A 120 -1.65 -4.98 -17.91
C GLY A 120 -0.38 -4.34 -17.33
N THR A 121 -0.52 -3.14 -16.77
CA THR A 121 0.56 -2.38 -16.09
C THR A 121 0.33 -2.26 -14.59
N GLU A 122 -0.49 -3.14 -13.99
CA GLU A 122 -0.79 -3.10 -12.57
C GLU A 122 -0.32 -4.37 -11.87
N ILE A 123 0.23 -4.20 -10.66
CA ILE A 123 0.43 -5.31 -9.73
C ILE A 123 -0.92 -5.64 -9.11
N CYS A 124 -1.55 -6.74 -9.56
CA CYS A 124 -2.87 -7.14 -9.08
C CYS A 124 -2.83 -8.14 -7.93
N GLN A 125 -1.67 -8.76 -7.67
CA GLN A 125 -1.47 -9.62 -6.51
C GLN A 125 -0.01 -9.54 -6.03
N VAL A 126 0.17 -9.58 -4.72
CA VAL A 126 1.47 -9.80 -4.07
C VAL A 126 1.34 -11.01 -3.16
N SER A 127 2.23 -11.98 -3.26
CA SER A 127 2.35 -13.04 -2.27
C SER A 127 3.73 -13.00 -1.64
N ARG A 128 3.82 -13.32 -0.35
CA ARG A 128 5.10 -13.32 0.35
C ARG A 128 5.12 -14.34 1.48
N VAL A 129 6.25 -15.02 1.64
CA VAL A 129 6.52 -15.90 2.78
C VAL A 129 7.62 -15.28 3.65
N MET A 130 7.31 -15.08 4.94
CA MET A 130 8.22 -14.51 5.94
C MET A 130 8.21 -15.37 7.20
N GLY A 131 9.23 -16.23 7.34
CA GLY A 131 9.34 -17.13 8.49
C GLY A 131 8.11 -18.04 8.60
N PRO A 132 7.37 -18.05 9.74
CA PRO A 132 6.19 -18.88 9.91
C PRO A 132 4.93 -18.35 9.19
N MET A 133 4.96 -17.12 8.66
CA MET A 133 3.78 -16.46 8.08
C MET A 133 3.89 -16.38 6.55
N ALA A 134 2.80 -16.68 5.86
CA ALA A 134 2.61 -16.35 4.46
C ALA A 134 1.45 -15.38 4.34
N PHE A 135 1.55 -14.38 3.45
CA PHE A 135 0.42 -13.54 3.11
C PHE A 135 0.24 -13.40 1.61
N THR A 136 -1.00 -13.17 1.20
CA THR A 136 -1.36 -12.83 -0.18
C THR A 136 -2.27 -11.62 -0.16
N ILE A 137 -1.86 -10.58 -0.88
CA ILE A 137 -2.63 -9.36 -1.09
C ILE A 137 -3.22 -9.41 -2.49
N ASN A 138 -4.53 -9.24 -2.61
CA ASN A 138 -5.23 -9.19 -3.89
C ASN A 138 -5.82 -7.81 -4.09
N THR A 139 -5.39 -7.12 -5.15
CA THR A 139 -5.97 -5.85 -5.59
C THR A 139 -7.29 -6.14 -6.30
N LYS A 140 -8.38 -5.54 -5.83
CA LYS A 140 -9.72 -5.65 -6.42
C LYS A 140 -10.05 -4.40 -7.24
N GLU A 141 -9.66 -3.24 -6.74
CA GLU A 141 -9.97 -1.94 -7.31
C GLU A 141 -8.75 -1.01 -7.24
N SER A 142 -8.58 -0.21 -8.28
CA SER A 142 -7.53 0.79 -8.41
C SER A 142 -8.12 2.08 -8.98
N LEU A 143 -7.54 3.21 -8.57
CA LEU A 143 -7.74 4.51 -9.18
C LEU A 143 -6.55 4.80 -10.11
N ASP A 144 -6.85 5.11 -11.37
CA ASP A 144 -5.91 5.69 -12.32
C ASP A 144 -5.81 7.20 -12.07
N THR A 145 -4.63 7.67 -11.67
CA THR A 145 -4.36 9.09 -11.39
C THR A 145 -3.95 9.87 -12.65
N GLY A 146 -3.76 9.18 -13.78
CA GLY A 146 -3.08 9.71 -14.98
C GLY A 146 -1.55 9.64 -14.89
N GLU A 147 -0.99 9.51 -13.69
CA GLU A 147 0.46 9.39 -13.42
C GLU A 147 0.82 8.03 -12.81
N GLY A 148 -0.14 7.10 -12.79
CA GLY A 148 0.00 5.76 -12.23
C GLY A 148 -1.23 5.34 -11.41
N TYR A 149 -1.20 4.10 -10.94
CA TYR A 149 -2.30 3.47 -10.23
C TYR A 149 -2.10 3.51 -8.71
N VAL A 150 -3.18 3.75 -7.99
CA VAL A 150 -3.28 3.53 -6.55
C VAL A 150 -4.37 2.52 -6.26
N SER A 151 -4.08 1.50 -5.47
CA SER A 151 -5.11 0.55 -5.04
C SER A 151 -6.09 1.24 -4.09
N THR A 152 -7.39 1.12 -4.37
CA THR A 152 -8.49 1.66 -3.55
C THR A 152 -9.29 0.57 -2.87
N GLY A 153 -9.20 -0.67 -3.36
CA GLY A 153 -9.88 -1.81 -2.77
C GLY A 153 -9.01 -3.06 -2.87
N TYR A 154 -8.68 -3.67 -1.74
CA TYR A 154 -7.85 -4.88 -1.71
C TYR A 154 -8.12 -5.74 -0.47
N ASN A 155 -7.63 -6.97 -0.48
CA ASN A 155 -7.60 -7.80 0.72
C ASN A 155 -6.19 -8.33 0.99
N ALA A 156 -5.93 -8.69 2.24
CA ALA A 156 -4.76 -9.44 2.64
C ALA A 156 -5.23 -10.73 3.34
N ILE A 157 -4.72 -11.87 2.90
CA ILE A 157 -5.02 -13.20 3.46
C ILE A 157 -3.75 -13.70 4.12
N PHE A 158 -3.80 -13.97 5.42
CA PHE A 158 -2.66 -14.45 6.21
C PHE A 158 -2.83 -15.94 6.50
N ARG A 159 -1.77 -16.71 6.27
CA ARG A 159 -1.74 -18.16 6.49
C ARG A 159 -0.48 -18.58 7.22
N ASN A 160 -0.57 -19.69 7.95
CA ASN A 160 0.61 -20.38 8.43
C ASN A 160 1.37 -20.95 7.23
N SER A 161 2.63 -20.55 7.06
CA SER A 161 3.46 -20.95 5.90
C SER A 161 3.74 -22.46 5.80
N LYS A 162 3.64 -23.20 6.92
CA LYS A 162 3.92 -24.64 6.98
C LYS A 162 2.67 -25.48 6.78
N THR A 163 1.57 -25.11 7.42
CA THR A 163 0.32 -25.90 7.40
C THR A 163 -0.68 -25.40 6.36
N GLY A 164 -0.59 -24.14 5.95
CA GLY A 164 -1.55 -23.48 5.08
C GLY A 164 -2.80 -22.96 5.81
N ASP A 165 -2.89 -23.17 7.13
CA ASP A 165 -4.06 -22.77 7.92
C ASP A 165 -4.29 -21.26 7.87
N LEU A 166 -5.55 -20.86 7.74
CA LEU A 166 -5.95 -19.45 7.74
C LEU A 166 -5.70 -18.86 9.13
N MET A 167 -4.87 -17.82 9.19
CA MET A 167 -4.58 -17.09 10.42
C MET A 167 -5.44 -15.83 10.56
N GLY A 168 -5.82 -15.23 9.43
CA GLY A 168 -6.67 -14.06 9.41
C GLY A 168 -6.83 -13.49 8.01
N LYS A 169 -7.76 -12.56 7.87
CA LYS A 169 -7.98 -11.82 6.64
C LYS A 169 -8.22 -10.36 6.98
N ARG A 170 -7.74 -9.46 6.11
CA ARG A 170 -8.09 -8.04 6.15
C ARG A 170 -8.67 -7.62 4.82
N GLU A 171 -9.68 -6.77 4.84
CA GLU A 171 -10.19 -6.07 3.65
C GLU A 171 -10.01 -4.58 3.85
N PHE A 172 -9.60 -3.90 2.78
CA PHE A 172 -9.24 -2.49 2.79
C PHE A 172 -10.08 -1.75 1.74
N GLU A 173 -10.64 -0.63 2.15
CA GLU A 173 -11.34 0.33 1.30
C GLU A 173 -10.71 1.71 1.51
N ASP A 174 -9.96 2.15 0.53
CA ASP A 174 -9.23 3.41 0.56
C ASP A 174 -9.88 4.43 -0.38
N THR A 175 -9.85 5.68 0.04
CA THR A 175 -10.27 6.82 -0.77
C THR A 175 -9.11 7.78 -0.88
N PHE A 176 -8.81 8.20 -2.10
CA PHE A 176 -7.78 9.18 -2.41
C PHE A 176 -8.43 10.36 -3.13
N GLU A 177 -8.00 11.56 -2.77
CA GLU A 177 -8.42 12.80 -3.44
C GLU A 177 -7.20 13.58 -3.89
N LYS A 178 -7.36 14.35 -4.96
CA LYS A 178 -6.30 15.22 -5.47
C LYS A 178 -6.31 16.54 -4.69
N VAL A 179 -5.21 16.84 -4.01
CA VAL A 179 -4.95 18.11 -3.32
C VAL A 179 -3.79 18.77 -4.05
N ASP A 180 -4.10 19.87 -4.76
CA ASP A 180 -3.22 20.49 -5.75
C ASP A 180 -2.68 19.46 -6.76
N ASP A 181 -1.39 19.17 -6.74
CA ASP A 181 -0.74 18.24 -7.67
C ASP A 181 -0.67 16.79 -7.16
N TYR A 182 -1.06 16.52 -5.90
CA TYR A 182 -0.85 15.20 -5.28
C TYR A 182 -2.14 14.51 -4.89
N TYR A 183 -2.23 13.20 -5.17
CA TYR A 183 -3.25 12.34 -4.57
C TYR A 183 -2.83 11.93 -3.17
N VAL A 184 -3.73 12.16 -2.21
CA VAL A 184 -3.55 11.86 -0.79
C VAL A 184 -4.75 11.08 -0.26
N MET A 185 -4.49 10.17 0.68
CA MET A 185 -5.55 9.36 1.27
C MET A 185 -6.45 10.23 2.16
N THR A 186 -7.76 10.21 1.92
CA THR A 186 -8.77 10.92 2.72
C THR A 186 -9.56 9.99 3.62
N ARG A 187 -9.62 8.70 3.29
CA ARG A 187 -10.26 7.67 4.11
C ARG A 187 -9.61 6.31 3.90
N GLN A 188 -9.52 5.54 4.97
CA GLN A 188 -9.33 4.09 4.90
C GLN A 188 -10.29 3.39 5.84
N VAL A 189 -10.93 2.32 5.37
CA VAL A 189 -11.65 1.36 6.21
C VAL A 189 -10.97 0.01 6.13
N VAL A 190 -10.65 -0.55 7.30
CA VAL A 190 -10.04 -1.86 7.45
C VAL A 190 -11.02 -2.78 8.16
N HIS A 191 -11.40 -3.87 7.50
CA HIS A 191 -12.15 -4.97 8.12
C HIS A 191 -11.18 -6.10 8.43
N ALA A 192 -10.83 -6.26 9.71
CA ALA A 192 -10.05 -7.39 10.21
C ALA A 192 -10.98 -8.55 10.57
N LEU A 193 -10.70 -9.73 10.01
CA LEU A 193 -11.41 -10.97 10.23
C LEU A 193 -10.44 -11.98 10.86
N GLU A 194 -10.66 -12.28 12.14
CA GLU A 194 -9.84 -13.19 12.94
C GLU A 194 -10.75 -14.21 13.63
N GLY A 195 -10.69 -15.47 13.19
CA GLY A 195 -11.66 -16.48 13.62
C GLY A 195 -13.09 -16.09 13.23
N GLU A 196 -14.00 -16.06 14.22
CA GLU A 196 -15.38 -15.58 14.05
C GLU A 196 -15.54 -14.07 14.29
N GLY A 197 -14.49 -13.38 14.75
CA GLY A 197 -14.52 -11.95 15.05
C GLY A 197 -14.32 -11.07 13.82
N ARG A 198 -15.10 -9.98 13.73
CA ARG A 198 -14.90 -8.90 12.76
C ARG A 198 -14.70 -7.59 13.49
N THR A 199 -13.56 -6.94 13.27
CA THR A 199 -13.29 -5.58 13.75
C THR A 199 -13.22 -4.65 12.55
N THR A 200 -13.87 -3.49 12.64
CA THR A 200 -13.79 -2.45 11.62
C THR A 200 -13.13 -1.22 12.21
N THR A 201 -12.02 -0.80 11.61
CA THR A 201 -11.35 0.45 11.93
C THR A 201 -11.46 1.38 10.74
N GLN A 202 -11.86 2.61 10.97
CA GLN A 202 -11.93 3.65 9.95
C GLN A 202 -11.03 4.82 10.35
N PHE A 203 -10.19 5.26 9.42
CA PHE A 203 -9.43 6.50 9.48
C PHE A 203 -10.05 7.49 8.50
N ASN A 204 -10.38 8.69 8.98
CA ASN A 204 -10.84 9.80 8.14
C ASN A 204 -9.85 10.96 8.28
N PHE A 205 -9.36 11.47 7.17
CA PHE A 205 -8.48 12.62 7.12
C PHE A 205 -9.24 13.81 6.53
N SER A 206 -9.14 14.95 7.21
CA SER A 206 -9.84 16.17 6.82
C SER A 206 -8.95 17.39 6.98
N ASN A 207 -9.37 18.54 6.45
CA ASN A 207 -8.60 19.77 6.46
C ASN A 207 -7.16 19.59 5.93
N ILE A 208 -7.03 18.74 4.90
CA ILE A 208 -5.74 18.39 4.31
C ILE A 208 -5.14 19.62 3.64
N LYS A 209 -3.88 19.90 3.96
CA LYS A 209 -3.11 21.00 3.38
C LYS A 209 -1.70 20.52 3.07
N LEU A 210 -1.26 20.73 1.84
CA LEU A 210 0.15 20.58 1.50
C LEU A 210 0.99 21.56 2.33
N LEU A 211 2.20 21.14 2.69
CA LEU A 211 3.15 22.03 3.35
C LEU A 211 3.75 22.99 2.31
N GLU A 212 4.27 24.11 2.78
CA GLU A 212 5.10 24.95 1.92
C GLU A 212 6.41 24.20 1.60
N PRO A 213 6.90 24.24 0.35
CA PRO A 213 8.22 23.72 0.03
C PRO A 213 9.26 24.36 0.96
N ALA A 214 10.19 23.56 1.48
CA ALA A 214 11.29 24.12 2.24
C ALA A 214 12.02 25.16 1.38
N VAL A 215 12.11 26.40 1.87
CA VAL A 215 12.90 27.45 1.21
C VAL A 215 14.37 27.02 1.34
N VAL A 216 14.96 26.58 0.22
CA VAL A 216 16.39 26.27 0.11
C VAL A 216 17.18 27.57 0.00
#